data_AF-A0A7W4G853-F1
#
_entry.id   AF-A0A7W4G853-F1
#
_cell.length_a   1.000
_cell.length_b   1.000
_cell.length_c   1.000
_cell.angle_alpha   90.00
_cell.angle_beta   90.00
_cell.angle_gamma   90.00
#
_symmetry.space_group_name_H-M   'P 1'
#
loop_
_entity.id
_entity.type
_entity.pdbx_description
1 polymer ?
#
loop_
_entity_poly.entity_id
_entity_poly.type
_entity_poly.pdbx_seq_one_letter_code
_entity_poly.pdbx_strand_id
1 'polypeptide(L)'
;MYKIELQNFHIKENKGWDAIESLAELTKLGYPSNRLGKYVRGSNEIQVTIGSTKVGQSLGLNEKIEKLILSEFPFTDLSSTKTTNGSIDKPEYPTFLLEHKPHKLNAFMIKLEKLLIDAI
;
A
#
# COMPACT_ATOMS: atom_id res chain seq x y z
N MET A 1 20.81 7.64 2.08
CA MET A 1 19.42 7.40 2.49
C MET A 1 18.56 7.47 1.23
N TYR A 2 17.92 6.38 0.82
CA TYR A 2 17.16 6.34 -0.43
C TYR A 2 15.83 7.08 -0.26
N LYS A 3 15.61 8.09 -1.09
CA LYS A 3 14.30 8.73 -1.26
C LYS A 3 13.54 8.00 -2.35
N ILE A 4 12.26 7.75 -2.12
CA ILE A 4 11.39 7.12 -3.10
C ILE A 4 10.76 8.22 -3.95
N GLU A 5 10.90 8.11 -5.27
CA GLU A 5 10.29 9.03 -6.22
C GLU A 5 9.31 8.23 -7.08
N LEU A 6 8.03 8.58 -7.00
CA LEU A 6 6.95 7.93 -7.74
C LEU A 6 6.22 8.98 -8.57
N GLN A 7 6.26 8.84 -9.91
CA GLN A 7 5.90 9.89 -10.86
C GLN A 7 4.39 10.20 -10.97
N ASN A 8 3.51 9.50 -10.24
CA ASN A 8 2.06 9.73 -10.27
C ASN A 8 1.42 9.78 -8.88
N PHE A 9 2.24 9.97 -7.84
CA PHE A 9 1.79 9.91 -6.46
C PHE A 9 2.30 11.10 -5.67
N HIS A 10 1.51 11.55 -4.72
CA HIS A 10 1.99 12.47 -3.71
C HIS A 10 2.72 11.68 -2.62
N ILE A 11 3.98 12.03 -2.38
CA ILE A 11 4.80 11.43 -1.32
C ILE A 11 4.84 12.40 -0.14
N LYS A 12 4.16 12.03 0.95
CA LYS A 12 4.18 12.80 2.20
C LYS A 12 5.20 12.19 3.16
N GLU A 13 6.28 12.91 3.41
CA GLU A 13 7.34 12.45 4.31
C GLU A 13 6.89 12.52 5.78
N ASN A 14 7.08 11.43 6.51
CA ASN A 14 6.89 11.36 7.96
C ASN A 14 8.18 10.92 8.66
N LYS A 15 8.22 10.96 10.00
CA LYS A 15 9.39 10.49 10.76
C LYS A 15 9.52 8.97 10.66
N GLY A 16 10.49 8.50 9.87
CA GLY A 16 10.83 7.08 9.70
C GLY A 16 10.11 6.35 8.54
N TRP A 17 9.10 6.97 7.92
CA TRP A 17 8.33 6.39 6.83
C TRP A 17 7.73 7.47 5.92
N ASP A 18 7.34 7.09 4.71
CA ASP A 18 6.71 7.96 3.71
C ASP A 18 5.29 7.46 3.39
N ALA A 19 4.31 8.36 3.39
CA ALA A 19 2.96 8.03 2.94
C ALA A 19 2.91 8.15 1.41
N ILE A 20 2.33 7.14 0.76
CA ILE A 20 2.15 7.12 -0.69
C ILE A 20 0.67 7.37 -0.96
N GLU A 21 0.36 8.56 -1.46
CA GLU A 21 -1.00 9.06 -1.65
C GLU A 21 -1.36 9.13 -3.14
N SER A 22 -2.54 8.59 -3.44
CA SER A 22 -3.20 8.67 -4.73
C SER A 22 -3.58 10.11 -5.07
N LEU A 23 -3.42 10.49 -6.34
CA LEU A 23 -3.90 11.76 -6.87
C LEU A 23 -5.37 11.69 -7.32
N ALA A 24 -5.93 10.50 -7.48
CA ALA A 24 -7.29 10.25 -7.96
C ALA A 24 -8.40 10.51 -6.91
N GLU A 25 -8.06 11.10 -5.75
CA GLU A 25 -8.99 11.43 -4.66
C GLU A 25 -9.88 10.25 -4.22
N LEU A 26 -9.27 9.12 -3.84
CA LEU A 26 -9.96 7.92 -3.34
C LEU A 26 -11.03 8.19 -2.26
N THR A 27 -10.90 9.28 -1.50
CA THR A 27 -11.92 9.71 -0.54
C THR A 27 -13.28 10.00 -1.19
N LYS A 28 -13.31 10.51 -2.43
CA LYS A 28 -14.56 10.70 -3.19
C LYS A 28 -15.22 9.40 -3.61
N LEU A 29 -14.45 8.31 -3.68
CA LEU A 29 -14.93 6.97 -3.96
C LEU A 29 -15.40 6.24 -2.69
N GLY A 30 -15.25 6.84 -1.50
CA GLY A 30 -15.71 6.27 -0.23
C GLY A 30 -14.61 5.64 0.62
N TYR A 31 -13.34 5.65 0.18
CA TYR A 31 -12.22 5.27 1.05
C TYR A 31 -11.98 6.31 2.14
N PRO A 32 -11.45 5.92 3.32
CA PRO A 32 -11.22 6.87 4.42
C PRO A 32 -10.05 7.84 4.19
N SER A 33 -9.20 7.59 3.19
CA SER A 33 -8.05 8.44 2.86
C SER A 33 -7.54 8.17 1.45
N ASN A 34 -6.79 9.11 0.87
CA ASN A 34 -6.07 8.92 -0.39
C ASN A 34 -4.82 8.06 -0.26
N ARG A 35 -4.47 7.59 0.95
CA ARG A 35 -3.26 6.81 1.18
C ARG A 35 -3.41 5.38 0.68
N LEU A 36 -2.60 5.01 -0.30
CA LEU A 36 -2.49 3.64 -0.82
C LEU A 36 -1.69 2.75 0.13
N GLY A 37 -0.56 3.27 0.61
CA GLY A 37 0.35 2.54 1.46
C GLY A 37 1.40 3.41 2.12
N LYS A 38 2.39 2.76 2.73
CA LYS A 38 3.51 3.39 3.42
C LYS A 38 4.81 2.73 2.99
N TYR A 39 5.87 3.52 2.86
CA TYR A 39 7.23 3.03 2.70
C TYR A 39 8.03 3.27 3.99
N VAL A 40 8.59 2.23 4.60
CA VAL A 40 9.37 2.33 5.84
C VAL A 40 10.85 2.38 5.48
N ARG A 41 11.48 3.55 5.66
CA ARG A 41 12.85 3.82 5.17
C ARG A 41 13.96 2.98 5.80
N GLY A 42 13.74 2.48 7.02
CA GLY A 42 14.74 1.70 7.75
C GLY A 42 14.79 0.22 7.35
N SER A 43 13.63 -0.35 7.00
CA SER A 43 13.48 -1.75 6.62
C SER A 43 13.24 -1.96 5.13
N ASN A 44 13.10 -0.88 4.35
CA ASN A 44 12.63 -0.90 2.96
C ASN A 44 11.27 -1.62 2.79
N GLU A 45 10.43 -1.65 3.81
CA GLU A 45 9.12 -2.29 3.72
C GLU A 45 8.11 -1.39 3.02
N ILE A 46 7.27 -2.00 2.18
CA ILE A 46 6.04 -1.41 1.66
C ILE A 46 4.87 -2.04 2.39
N GLN A 47 4.07 -1.21 3.05
CA GLN A 47 2.88 -1.60 3.80
C GLN A 47 1.62 -1.09 3.07
N VAL A 48 0.80 -1.99 2.55
CA VAL A 48 -0.39 -1.63 1.74
C VAL A 48 -1.63 -1.55 2.63
N THR A 49 -1.73 -0.44 3.38
CA THR A 49 -2.71 -0.32 4.47
C THR A 49 -4.18 -0.20 4.02
N ILE A 50 -4.45 0.13 2.76
CA ILE A 50 -5.81 0.41 2.27
C ILE A 50 -6.75 -0.81 2.40
N GLY A 51 -6.20 -2.02 2.25
CA GLY A 51 -6.97 -3.27 2.37
C GLY A 51 -7.48 -3.54 3.80
N SER A 52 -6.80 -3.01 4.82
CA SER A 52 -7.24 -3.11 6.22
C SER A 52 -8.38 -2.16 6.60
N THR A 53 -8.77 -1.22 5.74
CA THR A 53 -9.89 -0.31 6.01
C THR A 53 -11.23 -1.07 6.01
N LYS A 54 -12.29 -0.49 6.59
CA LYS A 54 -13.63 -1.13 6.56
C LYS A 54 -14.10 -1.44 5.14
N VAL A 55 -13.93 -0.47 4.22
CA VAL A 55 -14.24 -0.61 2.79
C VAL A 55 -13.33 -1.66 2.13
N GLY A 56 -12.03 -1.65 2.44
CA GLY A 56 -11.10 -2.64 1.92
C GLY A 56 -11.44 -4.07 2.33
N GLN A 57 -11.87 -4.27 3.57
CA GLN A 57 -12.32 -5.57 4.07
C GLN A 57 -13.62 -6.02 3.41
N SER A 58 -14.62 -5.14 3.29
CA SER A 58 -15.89 -5.50 2.64
C SER A 58 -15.74 -5.88 1.17
N LEU A 59 -14.71 -5.33 0.50
CA LEU A 59 -14.40 -5.61 -0.91
C LEU A 59 -13.39 -6.75 -1.10
N GLY A 60 -12.93 -7.39 -0.02
CA GLY A 60 -11.93 -8.47 -0.08
C GLY A 60 -10.60 -8.05 -0.69
N LEU A 61 -10.17 -6.79 -0.47
CA LEU A 61 -9.02 -6.23 -1.18
C LEU A 61 -7.68 -6.85 -0.80
N ASN A 62 -7.50 -7.33 0.44
CA ASN A 62 -6.23 -7.91 0.86
C ASN A 62 -5.79 -9.05 -0.06
N GLU A 63 -6.66 -10.02 -0.35
CA GLU A 63 -6.33 -11.15 -1.23
C GLU A 63 -5.96 -10.68 -2.65
N LYS A 64 -6.69 -9.68 -3.18
CA LYS A 64 -6.40 -9.11 -4.50
C LYS A 64 -5.07 -8.35 -4.53
N ILE A 65 -4.75 -7.63 -3.46
CA ILE A 65 -3.49 -6.90 -3.28
C ILE A 65 -2.33 -7.87 -3.16
N GLU A 66 -2.46 -8.95 -2.39
CA GLU A 66 -1.43 -10.00 -2.24
C GLU A 66 -1.11 -10.64 -3.60
N LYS A 67 -2.14 -11.02 -4.37
CA LYS A 67 -1.96 -11.54 -5.74
C LYS A 67 -1.25 -10.54 -6.64
N LEU A 68 -1.58 -9.25 -6.54
CA LEU A 68 -0.92 -8.20 -7.31
C LEU A 68 0.56 -8.04 -6.89
N ILE A 69 0.86 -8.08 -5.59
CA ILE A 69 2.24 -8.01 -5.09
C ILE A 69 3.07 -9.17 -5.64
N LEU A 70 2.57 -10.40 -5.50
CA LEU A 70 3.28 -11.60 -5.96
C LEU A 70 3.42 -11.64 -7.50
N SER A 71 2.51 -11.02 -8.25
CA SER A 71 2.66 -10.87 -9.70
C SER A 71 3.80 -9.91 -10.09
N GLU A 72 3.95 -8.78 -9.39
CA GLU A 72 4.97 -7.77 -9.73
C GLU A 72 6.35 -8.07 -9.11
N PHE A 73 6.34 -8.71 -7.93
CA PHE A 73 7.47 -9.05 -7.08
C PHE A 73 7.42 -10.54 -6.67
N PRO A 74 7.60 -11.48 -7.61
CA PRO A 74 7.37 -12.92 -7.37
C PRO A 74 8.30 -13.57 -6.35
N PHE A 75 9.42 -12.92 -6.00
CA PHE A 75 10.39 -13.43 -5.02
C PHE A 75 10.37 -12.62 -3.72
N THR A 76 9.40 -11.72 -3.53
CA THR A 76 9.33 -10.94 -2.31
C THR A 76 8.80 -11.79 -1.16
N ASP A 77 9.38 -11.59 0.02
CA ASP A 77 8.76 -12.04 1.26
C ASP A 77 7.52 -11.18 1.52
N LEU A 78 6.36 -11.82 1.45
CA LEU A 78 5.07 -11.24 1.74
C LEU A 78 4.64 -11.65 3.14
N SER A 79 4.26 -10.67 3.96
CA SER A 79 3.81 -10.88 5.33
C SER A 79 2.53 -10.10 5.59
N SER A 80 1.66 -10.67 6.43
CA SER A 80 0.49 -9.95 6.94
C SER A 80 0.88 -9.19 8.20
N THR A 81 0.83 -7.85 8.14
CA THR A 81 1.12 -7.00 9.29
C THR A 81 -0.17 -6.55 9.95
N LYS A 82 -0.27 -6.72 11.28
CA LYS A 82 -1.39 -6.20 12.07
C LYS A 82 -1.27 -4.68 12.25
N THR A 83 -2.39 -3.97 12.20
CA THR A 83 -2.40 -2.55 12.59
C THR A 83 -1.91 -2.36 14.03
N THR A 84 -1.36 -1.19 14.39
CA THR A 84 -0.79 -0.96 15.74
C THR A 84 -1.69 -0.16 16.67
N ASN A 85 -2.77 0.46 16.19
CA ASN A 85 -3.66 1.29 17.04
C ASN A 85 -4.71 0.47 17.81
N GLY A 86 -4.47 0.23 19.11
CA GLY A 86 -5.46 0.14 20.20
C GLY A 86 -6.57 -0.94 20.25
N SER A 87 -6.87 -1.70 19.20
CA SER A 87 -7.95 -2.71 19.22
C SER A 87 -7.43 -4.16 19.35
N ILE A 88 -8.24 -5.09 19.85
CA ILE A 88 -7.92 -6.53 19.89
C ILE A 88 -8.16 -7.17 18.50
N ASP A 89 -9.18 -6.70 17.78
CA ASP A 89 -9.55 -7.17 16.43
C ASP A 89 -8.99 -6.23 15.36
N LYS A 90 -7.68 -6.32 15.15
CA LYS A 90 -7.00 -5.48 14.18
C LYS A 90 -6.94 -6.15 12.82
N PRO A 91 -7.50 -5.53 11.78
CA PRO A 91 -7.36 -6.07 10.44
C PRO A 91 -5.89 -6.06 10.02
N GLU A 92 -5.51 -7.13 9.33
CA GLU A 92 -4.18 -7.29 8.75
C GLU A 92 -4.10 -6.56 7.40
N TYR A 93 -2.89 -6.23 6.98
CA TYR A 93 -2.63 -5.74 5.64
C TYR A 93 -1.36 -6.36 5.06
N PRO A 94 -1.28 -6.49 3.72
CA PRO A 94 -0.10 -7.00 3.06
C PRO A 94 1.10 -6.04 3.24
N THR A 95 2.24 -6.62 3.61
CA THR A 95 3.53 -5.95 3.74
C THR A 95 4.61 -6.76 3.05
N PHE A 96 5.48 -6.11 2.29
CA PHE A 96 6.57 -6.78 1.60
C PHE A 96 7.83 -5.92 1.54
N LEU A 97 8.98 -6.56 1.37
CA LEU A 97 10.26 -5.87 1.24
C LEU A 97 10.46 -5.36 -0.19
N LEU A 98 10.73 -4.07 -0.32
CA LEU A 98 11.15 -3.49 -1.59
C LEU A 98 12.63 -3.80 -1.81
N GLU A 99 12.91 -4.83 -2.59
CA GLU A 99 14.26 -5.05 -3.14
C GLU A 99 14.68 -3.87 -4.04
N HIS A 100 15.95 -3.85 -4.48
CA HIS A 100 16.63 -2.74 -5.17
C HIS A 100 16.04 -2.24 -6.52
N LYS A 101 14.76 -2.50 -6.82
CA LYS A 101 14.06 -2.12 -8.05
C LYS A 101 12.94 -1.08 -7.79
N PRO A 102 13.28 0.18 -7.45
CA PRO A 102 12.29 1.23 -7.21
C PRO A 102 11.41 1.54 -8.44
N HIS A 103 11.91 1.29 -9.65
CA HIS A 103 11.14 1.48 -10.89
C HIS A 103 9.88 0.60 -10.96
N LYS A 104 9.91 -0.61 -10.40
CA LYS A 104 8.74 -1.49 -10.36
C LYS A 104 7.69 -1.00 -9.38
N LEU A 105 8.09 -0.27 -8.34
CA LEU A 105 7.14 0.22 -7.34
C LEU A 105 6.16 1.23 -7.93
N ASN A 106 6.62 2.14 -8.79
CA ASN A 106 5.72 3.09 -9.44
C ASN A 106 4.66 2.38 -10.28
N ALA A 107 5.07 1.40 -11.09
CA ALA A 107 4.14 0.60 -11.88
C ALA A 107 3.16 -0.20 -11.01
N PHE A 108 3.65 -0.81 -9.93
CA PHE A 108 2.81 -1.49 -8.94
C PHE A 108 1.78 -0.53 -8.32
N MET A 109 2.19 0.67 -7.90
CA MET A 109 1.28 1.64 -7.27
C MET A 109 0.19 2.12 -8.24
N ILE A 110 0.51 2.27 -9.53
CA ILE A 110 -0.50 2.59 -10.56
C ILE A 110 -1.51 1.44 -10.69
N LYS A 111 -1.03 0.19 -10.74
CA LYS A 111 -1.90 -0.99 -10.80
C LYS A 111 -2.76 -1.12 -9.54
N LEU A 112 -2.20 -0.82 -8.37
CA LEU A 112 -2.91 -0.82 -7.10
C LEU A 112 -4.02 0.24 -7.12
N GLU A 113 -3.71 1.48 -7.49
CA GLU A 113 -4.71 2.56 -7.58
C GLU A 113 -5.87 2.18 -8.53
N LYS A 114 -5.54 1.65 -9.71
CA LYS A 114 -6.55 1.14 -10.65
C LYS A 114 -7.42 0.04 -10.05
N LEU A 115 -6.81 -0.93 -9.36
CA LEU A 115 -7.54 -2.01 -8.69
C LEU A 115 -8.53 -1.48 -7.64
N LEU A 116 -8.19 -0.41 -6.92
CA LEU A 116 -9.08 0.21 -5.95
C LEU A 116 -10.25 0.92 -6.63
N ILE A 117 -9.98 1.67 -7.71
CA ILE A 117 -11.01 2.37 -8.48
C ILE A 117 -12.01 1.37 -9.08
N ASP A 118 -11.51 0.28 -9.67
CA ASP A 118 -12.35 -0.75 -10.31
C ASP A 118 -13.13 -1.62 -9.30
N ALA A 119 -12.82 -1.54 -8.00
CA ALA A 119 -13.45 -2.36 -6.96
C ALA A 119 -14.72 -1.73 -6.36
N ILE A 120 -15.05 -0.48 -6.73
CA ILE A 120 -16.21 0.29 -6.25
C ILE A 120 -17.22 0.45 -7.37
#